data_AF-A0A9E4AYR1-F1
#
_entry.id   AF-A0A9E4AYR1-F1
#
_cell.length_a   1.000
_cell.length_b   1.000
_cell.length_c   1.000
_cell.angle_alpha   90.00
_cell.angle_beta   90.00
_cell.angle_gamma   90.00
#
_symmetry.space_group_name_H-M   'P 1'
#
loop_
_entity.id
_entity.type
_entity.pdbx_description
1 polymer ?
#
loop_
_entity_poly.entity_id
_entity_poly.type
_entity_poly.pdbx_seq_one_letter_code
_entity_poly.pdbx_strand_id
1 'polypeptide(L)'
;MPKFNPDFWEIPVPPEYFDQLTTEDYFWYRTPDDEYVEARRAKRRAVLEQIRRIIARELTKRQAECIQLYFYKGKTQEEIGNILGISRRVVSQHLFGVTRNGKQIGGAVNKIRKVCRKQGIQFP
;
A
#
# COMPACT_ATOMS: atom_id res chain seq x y z
N MET A 1 14.63 -37.34 35.84
CA MET A 1 13.41 -37.34 35.02
C MET A 1 12.58 -36.13 35.41
N PRO A 2 12.12 -35.30 34.45
CA PRO A 2 11.24 -34.18 34.76
C PRO A 2 9.93 -34.69 35.39
N LYS A 3 9.41 -33.95 36.36
CA LYS A 3 8.22 -34.30 37.14
C LYS A 3 7.00 -33.77 36.39
N PHE A 4 6.00 -34.62 36.12
CA PHE A 4 4.77 -34.23 35.42
C PHE A 4 4.12 -32.99 36.06
N ASN A 5 3.89 -31.94 35.27
CA ASN A 5 3.21 -30.72 35.69
C ASN A 5 1.80 -30.68 35.03
N PRO A 6 0.70 -30.66 35.80
CA PRO A 6 -0.65 -30.60 35.24
C PRO A 6 -1.06 -29.22 34.70
N ASP A 7 -0.29 -28.15 34.95
CA ASP A 7 -0.62 -26.80 34.48
C ASP A 7 -0.46 -26.64 32.96
N PHE A 8 0.28 -27.53 32.30
CA PHE A 8 0.43 -27.56 30.85
C PHE A 8 0.73 -28.96 30.35
N TRP A 9 0.29 -29.27 29.13
CA TRP A 9 0.56 -30.56 28.50
C TRP A 9 1.91 -30.52 27.80
N GLU A 10 2.90 -31.21 28.36
CA GLU A 10 4.16 -31.48 27.67
C GLU A 10 3.95 -32.55 26.60
N ILE A 11 4.19 -32.20 25.35
CA ILE A 11 4.22 -33.15 24.23
C ILE A 11 5.70 -33.40 23.91
N PRO A 12 6.29 -34.52 24.35
CA PRO A 12 7.68 -34.82 24.06
C PRO A 12 7.82 -35.16 22.58
N VAL A 13 8.57 -34.35 21.84
CA VAL A 13 8.85 -34.57 20.42
C VAL A 13 10.36 -34.81 20.27
N PRO A 14 10.80 -35.92 19.66
CA PRO A 14 12.21 -36.17 19.37
C PRO A 14 12.80 -35.05 18.50
N PRO A 15 14.05 -34.59 18.74
CA PRO A 15 14.67 -33.52 17.97
C PRO A 15 14.68 -33.76 16.46
N GLU A 16 14.84 -35.02 16.04
CA GLU A 16 14.90 -35.45 14.64
C GLU A 16 13.59 -35.20 13.88
N TYR A 17 12.49 -34.98 14.60
CA TYR A 17 11.21 -34.61 14.03
C TYR A 17 11.25 -33.19 13.42
N PHE A 18 12.02 -32.27 14.02
CA PHE A 18 12.13 -30.91 13.52
C PHE A 18 12.95 -30.84 12.22
N ASP A 19 13.89 -31.77 12.03
CA ASP A 19 14.71 -31.85 10.81
C ASP A 19 13.90 -32.28 9.57
N GLN A 20 12.71 -32.85 9.78
CA GLN A 20 11.79 -33.28 8.72
C GLN A 20 10.85 -32.15 8.28
N LEU A 21 10.70 -31.10 9.09
CA LEU A 21 9.81 -29.98 8.78
C LEU A 21 10.43 -29.14 7.66
N THR A 22 9.71 -29.06 6.55
CA THR A 22 10.07 -28.19 5.43
C THR A 22 9.43 -26.82 5.61
N THR A 23 9.85 -25.86 4.79
CA THR A 23 9.18 -24.55 4.75
C THR A 23 7.71 -24.68 4.35
N GLU A 24 7.31 -25.77 3.70
CA GLU A 24 5.94 -26.02 3.28
C GLU A 24 5.01 -26.39 4.44
N ASP A 25 5.58 -26.94 5.51
CA ASP A 25 4.86 -27.37 6.72
C ASP A 25 4.56 -26.21 7.68
N TYR A 26 5.08 -25.01 7.39
CA TYR A 26 4.85 -23.85 8.23
C TYR A 26 3.39 -23.40 8.13
N PHE A 27 2.77 -23.07 9.26
CA PHE A 27 1.37 -22.64 9.33
C PHE A 27 1.04 -21.42 8.44
N TRP A 28 2.05 -20.59 8.14
CA TRP A 28 1.94 -19.42 7.27
C TRP A 28 2.50 -19.65 5.87
N TYR A 29 2.92 -20.86 5.52
CA TYR A 29 3.31 -21.21 4.17
C TYR A 29 2.12 -21.08 3.24
N ARG A 30 2.36 -20.50 2.06
CA ARG A 30 1.34 -20.30 1.04
C ARG A 30 1.92 -20.69 -0.29
N THR A 31 1.21 -21.58 -0.98
CA THR A 31 1.55 -21.91 -2.36
C THR A 31 1.34 -20.68 -3.26
N PRO A 32 2.08 -20.55 -4.36
CA PRO A 32 1.88 -19.46 -5.33
C PRO A 32 0.45 -19.38 -5.90
N ASP A 33 -0.25 -20.54 -5.95
CA ASP A 33 -1.64 -20.70 -6.37
C ASP A 33 -2.63 -20.72 -5.19
N ASP A 34 -2.23 -20.22 -4.03
CA ASP A 34 -3.14 -20.01 -2.90
C ASP A 34 -4.26 -19.03 -3.33
N GLU A 35 -5.51 -19.49 -3.26
CA GLU A 35 -6.72 -18.72 -3.56
C GLU A 35 -6.73 -17.35 -2.84
N TYR A 36 -6.18 -17.29 -1.63
CA TYR A 36 -6.04 -16.04 -0.89
C TYR A 36 -5.16 -15.02 -1.62
N VAL A 37 -4.04 -15.47 -2.20
CA VAL A 37 -3.10 -14.60 -2.91
C VAL A 37 -3.78 -14.00 -4.14
N GLU A 38 -4.53 -14.81 -4.88
CA GLU A 38 -5.29 -14.35 -6.04
C GLU A 38 -6.45 -13.43 -5.67
N ALA A 39 -7.23 -13.76 -4.63
CA ALA A 39 -8.28 -12.90 -4.12
C ALA A 39 -7.73 -11.53 -3.68
N ARG A 40 -6.56 -11.52 -3.02
CA ARG A 40 -5.88 -10.28 -2.62
C ARG A 40 -5.37 -9.48 -3.82
N ARG A 41 -4.79 -10.14 -4.83
CA ARG A 41 -4.36 -9.51 -6.10
C ARG A 41 -5.55 -8.90 -6.83
N ALA A 42 -6.65 -9.63 -6.93
CA ALA A 42 -7.90 -9.16 -7.56
C ALA A 42 -8.46 -7.93 -6.82
N LYS A 43 -8.53 -7.98 -5.49
CA LYS A 43 -8.98 -6.83 -4.67
C LYS A 43 -8.08 -5.61 -4.87
N ARG A 44 -6.74 -5.79 -4.88
CA ARG A 44 -5.78 -4.72 -5.18
C ARG A 44 -6.01 -4.11 -6.58
N ARG A 45 -6.19 -4.95 -7.61
CA ARG A 45 -6.47 -4.49 -8.99
C ARG A 45 -7.75 -3.66 -9.04
N ALA A 46 -8.84 -4.11 -8.40
CA ALA A 46 -10.10 -3.40 -8.35
C ALA A 46 -9.97 -2.01 -7.69
N VAL A 47 -9.24 -1.92 -6.57
CA VAL A 47 -8.98 -0.65 -5.88
C VAL A 47 -8.13 0.29 -6.74
N LEU A 48 -7.08 -0.21 -7.39
CA LEU A 48 -6.24 0.60 -8.29
C LEU A 48 -7.05 1.18 -9.45
N GLU A 49 -7.97 0.41 -10.02
CA GLU A 49 -8.83 0.88 -11.11
C GLU A 49 -9.80 1.98 -10.65
N GLN A 50 -10.33 1.88 -9.44
CA GLN A 50 -11.12 2.96 -8.84
C GLN A 50 -10.27 4.23 -8.65
N ILE A 51 -9.04 4.10 -8.14
CA ILE A 51 -8.12 5.24 -7.97
C ILE A 51 -7.78 5.89 -9.31
N ARG A 52 -7.55 5.11 -10.38
CA ARG A 52 -7.31 5.65 -11.72
C ARG A 52 -8.49 6.49 -12.22
N ARG A 53 -9.72 6.02 -12.00
CA ARG A 53 -10.94 6.79 -12.34
C ARG A 53 -11.05 8.07 -11.54
N ILE A 54 -10.67 8.06 -10.26
CA ILE A 54 -10.61 9.27 -9.42
C ILE A 54 -9.57 10.24 -9.98
N ILE A 55 -8.36 9.77 -10.32
CA ILE A 55 -7.31 10.59 -10.92
C ILE A 55 -7.81 11.29 -12.20
N ALA A 56 -8.50 10.56 -13.07
CA ALA A 56 -9.00 11.09 -14.34
C ALA A 56 -10.14 12.11 -14.18
N ARG A 57 -11.02 11.94 -13.18
CA ARG A 57 -12.24 12.76 -13.02
C ARG A 57 -12.09 13.93 -12.04
N GLU A 58 -11.33 13.72 -10.97
CA GLU A 58 -11.33 14.62 -9.81
C GLU A 58 -10.11 15.54 -9.78
N LEU A 59 -8.97 15.13 -10.32
CA LEU A 59 -7.74 15.93 -10.22
C LEU A 59 -7.69 16.97 -11.34
N THR A 60 -7.06 18.10 -11.05
CA THR A 60 -6.71 19.04 -12.11
C THR A 60 -5.63 18.44 -13.01
N LYS A 61 -5.51 18.92 -14.26
CA LYS A 61 -4.48 18.47 -15.20
C LYS A 61 -3.08 18.47 -14.59
N ARG A 62 -2.70 19.57 -13.92
CA ARG A 62 -1.39 19.69 -13.25
C ARG A 62 -1.20 18.72 -12.08
N GLN A 63 -2.25 18.47 -11.30
CA GLN A 63 -2.21 17.46 -10.23
C GLN A 63 -2.03 16.05 -10.80
N ALA A 64 -2.77 15.71 -11.85
CA ALA A 64 -2.67 14.42 -12.51
C ALA A 64 -1.29 14.21 -13.14
N GLU A 65 -0.74 15.22 -13.83
CA GLU A 65 0.63 15.20 -14.39
C GLU A 65 1.68 14.92 -13.30
N CYS A 66 1.61 15.64 -12.17
CA CYS A 66 2.53 15.42 -11.05
C CYS A 66 2.41 14.01 -10.47
N ILE A 67 1.18 13.49 -10.30
CA ILE A 67 0.94 12.13 -9.82
C ILE A 67 1.53 11.08 -10.77
N GLN A 68 1.32 11.26 -12.09
CA GLN A 68 1.84 10.35 -13.11
C GLN A 68 3.37 10.31 -13.09
N LEU A 69 4.03 11.46 -13.07
CA LEU A 69 5.49 11.51 -13.04
C LEU A 69 6.07 10.96 -11.73
N TYR A 70 5.45 11.28 -10.59
CA TYR A 70 5.97 10.90 -9.27
C TYR A 70 5.76 9.42 -8.97
N PHE A 71 4.51 8.92 -9.05
CA PHE A 71 4.17 7.56 -8.62
C PHE A 71 4.33 6.51 -9.72
N TYR A 72 4.13 6.85 -10.99
CA TYR A 72 4.20 5.87 -12.08
C TYR A 72 5.55 5.88 -12.79
N LYS A 73 6.23 7.02 -12.85
CA LYS A 73 7.56 7.14 -13.49
C LYS A 73 8.72 7.30 -12.50
N GLY A 74 8.45 7.30 -11.19
CA GLY A 74 9.47 7.36 -10.14
C GLY A 74 10.30 8.65 -10.13
N LYS A 75 9.79 9.75 -10.70
CA LYS A 75 10.53 11.01 -10.77
C LYS A 75 10.54 11.76 -9.45
N THR A 76 11.66 12.38 -9.13
CA THR A 76 11.79 13.30 -7.99
C THR A 76 11.02 14.60 -8.26
N GLN A 77 10.65 15.33 -7.19
CA GLN A 77 9.95 16.61 -7.35
C GLN A 77 10.75 17.66 -8.13
N GLU A 78 12.08 17.55 -8.10
CA GLU A 78 12.99 18.44 -8.82
C GLU A 78 13.01 18.11 -10.32
N GLU A 79 13.16 16.83 -10.69
CA GLU A 79 13.01 16.39 -12.08
C GLU A 79 11.64 16.75 -12.65
N ILE A 80 10.57 16.58 -11.87
CA ILE A 80 9.22 16.96 -12.29
C ILE A 80 9.13 18.47 -12.52
N GLY A 81 9.76 19.28 -11.67
CA GLY A 81 9.82 20.72 -11.84
C GLY A 81 10.49 21.09 -13.16
N ASN A 82 11.61 20.44 -13.48
CA ASN A 82 12.33 20.62 -14.74
C ASN A 82 11.48 20.19 -15.95
N ILE A 83 10.80 19.04 -15.87
CA ILE A 83 9.94 18.52 -16.95
C ILE A 83 8.74 19.44 -17.21
N LEU A 84 8.13 19.99 -16.16
CA LEU A 84 6.90 20.77 -16.26
C LEU A 84 7.13 22.30 -16.33
N GLY A 85 8.38 22.75 -16.22
CA GLY A 85 8.74 24.17 -16.22
C GLY A 85 8.24 24.93 -14.98
N ILE A 86 8.17 24.27 -13.83
CA ILE A 86 7.69 24.86 -12.56
C ILE A 86 8.67 24.57 -11.42
N SER A 87 8.62 25.37 -10.35
CA SER A 87 9.51 25.13 -9.22
C SER A 87 9.15 23.84 -8.48
N ARG A 88 10.16 23.18 -7.89
CA ARG A 88 9.99 22.03 -6.99
C ARG A 88 8.94 22.27 -5.91
N ARG A 89 8.87 23.49 -5.36
CA ARG A 89 7.87 23.89 -4.37
C ARG A 89 6.45 23.78 -4.93
N VAL A 90 6.21 24.26 -6.15
CA VAL A 90 4.89 24.16 -6.80
C VAL A 90 4.52 22.71 -7.08
N VAL A 91 5.47 21.87 -7.48
CA VAL A 91 5.26 20.41 -7.60
C VAL A 91 4.81 19.80 -6.27
N SER A 92 5.51 20.12 -5.18
CA SER A 92 5.15 19.67 -3.83
C SER A 92 3.72 20.08 -3.45
N GLN A 93 3.33 21.32 -3.77
CA GLN A 93 1.96 21.81 -3.53
C GLN A 93 0.92 21.08 -4.39
N HIS A 94 1.22 20.76 -5.65
CA HIS A 94 0.33 19.95 -6.48
C HIS A 94 0.16 18.53 -5.93
N LEU A 95 1.22 17.91 -5.43
CA LEU A 95 1.17 16.55 -4.87
C LEU A 95 0.49 16.51 -3.49
N PHE A 96 0.98 17.33 -2.55
CA PHE A 96 0.70 17.22 -1.11
C PHE A 96 -0.07 18.41 -0.54
N GLY A 97 -0.25 19.48 -1.32
CA GLY A 97 -0.93 20.68 -0.85
C GLY A 97 -0.04 21.57 0.02
N VAL A 98 -0.68 22.43 0.81
CA VAL A 98 -0.02 23.35 1.75
C VAL A 98 -0.64 23.23 3.14
N THR A 99 0.14 23.47 4.17
CA THR A 99 -0.39 23.61 5.53
C THR A 99 -0.76 25.06 5.78
N ARG A 100 -2.01 25.32 6.19
CA ARG A 100 -2.47 26.63 6.67
C ARG A 100 -3.22 26.44 7.99
N ASN A 101 -2.85 27.22 9.01
CA ASN A 101 -3.44 27.14 10.35
C ASN A 101 -3.48 25.70 10.91
N GLY A 102 -2.39 24.95 10.72
CA GLY A 102 -2.27 23.54 11.13
C GLY A 102 -3.07 22.53 10.31
N LYS A 103 -3.82 22.96 9.27
CA LYS A 103 -4.63 22.07 8.41
C LYS A 103 -3.99 21.92 7.03
N GLN A 104 -3.97 20.69 6.52
CA GLN A 104 -3.50 20.40 5.17
C GLN A 104 -4.59 20.71 4.14
N ILE A 105 -4.29 21.64 3.23
CA ILE A 105 -5.22 22.18 2.24
C ILE A 105 -4.70 21.87 0.84
N GLY A 106 -5.59 21.36 -0.01
CA GLY A 106 -5.28 21.01 -1.39
C GLY A 106 -4.40 19.77 -1.50
N GLY A 107 -3.73 19.63 -2.64
CA GLY A 107 -2.91 18.47 -2.99
C GLY A 107 -3.71 17.33 -3.62
N ALA A 108 -3.11 16.71 -4.64
CA ALA A 108 -3.65 15.56 -5.35
C ALA A 108 -3.92 14.39 -4.38
N VAL A 109 -2.96 14.06 -3.51
CA VAL A 109 -3.06 12.92 -2.59
C VAL A 109 -4.21 13.12 -1.61
N ASN A 110 -4.34 14.32 -1.04
CA ASN A 110 -5.42 14.63 -0.10
C ASN A 110 -6.79 14.57 -0.79
N LYS A 111 -6.89 15.07 -2.04
CA LYS A 111 -8.12 14.99 -2.84
C LYS A 111 -8.50 13.53 -3.12
N ILE A 112 -7.56 12.69 -3.55
CA ILE A 112 -7.79 11.25 -3.75
C ILE A 112 -8.30 10.61 -2.46
N ARG A 113 -7.63 10.83 -1.32
CA ARG A 113 -8.06 10.29 -0.01
C ARG A 113 -9.48 10.70 0.35
N LYS A 114 -9.84 11.97 0.16
CA LYS A 114 -11.19 12.49 0.45
C LYS A 114 -12.25 11.79 -0.41
N VAL A 115 -11.96 11.59 -1.70
CA VAL A 115 -12.88 10.92 -2.63
C VAL A 115 -12.99 9.43 -2.30
N CYS A 116 -11.87 8.75 -2.03
CA CYS A 116 -11.87 7.35 -1.60
C CYS A 116 -12.75 7.15 -0.35
N ARG A 117 -12.61 8.03 0.66
CA ARG A 117 -13.44 7.98 1.87
C ARG A 117 -14.92 8.20 1.55
N LYS A 118 -15.24 9.16 0.67
CA LYS A 118 -16.63 9.43 0.24
C LYS A 118 -17.25 8.24 -0.50
N GLN A 119 -16.46 7.52 -1.28
CA GLN A 119 -16.89 6.37 -2.08
C GLN A 119 -16.80 5.04 -1.30
N GLY A 120 -16.38 5.03 -0.04
CA GLY A 120 -16.25 3.81 0.76
C GLY A 120 -15.13 2.88 0.28
N ILE A 121 -14.15 3.39 -0.46
CA ILE A 121 -13.04 2.58 -0.97
C ILE A 121 -12.13 2.19 0.19
N GLN A 122 -12.13 0.91 0.54
CA GLN A 122 -11.24 0.35 1.55
C GLN A 122 -9.98 -0.20 0.90
N PHE A 123 -8.82 0.11 1.50
CA PHE A 123 -7.55 -0.48 1.08
C PHE A 123 -7.43 -1.92 1.64
N PRO A 124 -6.91 -2.87 0.83
CA PRO A 124 -6.69 -4.27 1.22
C PRO A 124 -5.39 -4.51 2.01
#